data_AF-A0A1C6A279-F1
#
_entry.id   AF-A0A1C6A279-F1
#
_cell.length_a   1.000
_cell.length_b   1.000
_cell.length_c   1.000
_cell.angle_alpha   90.00
_cell.angle_beta   90.00
_cell.angle_gamma   90.00
#
_symmetry.space_group_name_H-M   'P 1'
#
loop_
_entity.id
_entity.type
_entity.pdbx_description
1 polymer ?
#
loop_
_entity_poly.entity_id
_entity_poly.type
_entity_poly.pdbx_seq_one_letter_code
_entity_poly.pdbx_strand_id
1 'polypeptide(L)'
;MVKSCCDSYHTQFSAFPDMLSYHEKIRTDSRWERTEVKNLEVAALDKASPLFNDTTSFDSSVSRDAIEDTAENLKLAIKVKDKFFPLRDTAYKSLLDRAKVGGSALPKLPREKLAELINSCLALHKDSALLLVRDEKVSAAHSGDTRDYSVLEIDQLLDGLQSKMDERFPGNQFSGGYVDHSITSASWTLPDQKTELLDTYTKLLAAEGKTAMAAKLMPGIRFSTSDTGVASAKVSALLVGLQYPIHIGGMISVEHRRQSKVPDFVESLDMLFAQFGDSVARLSGLLSIHLDHPVNAMTAICKRLALPKKAAMEAIDMFEMAIGEDSATAHDVFVAMQEIPFILKTQGTPESKLLALQENMARALTLKWRDYDYAREVKW
;
A
#
# COMPACT_ATOMS: atom_id res chain seq x y z
N MET A 1 -3.32 23.89 -5.89
CA MET A 1 -3.59 22.44 -5.96
C MET A 1 -2.39 21.79 -6.61
N VAL A 2 -1.86 20.69 -6.07
CA VAL A 2 -0.73 19.96 -6.70
C VAL A 2 -1.22 19.40 -8.04
N LYS A 3 -0.43 19.54 -9.11
CA LYS A 3 -0.78 19.04 -10.46
C LYS A 3 -0.63 17.52 -10.49
N SER A 4 -1.43 16.81 -11.28
CA SER A 4 -1.38 15.34 -11.33
C SER A 4 -0.03 14.82 -11.82
N CYS A 5 0.71 15.59 -12.63
CA CYS A 5 2.05 15.23 -13.05
C CYS A 5 3.06 15.16 -11.89
N CYS A 6 2.89 15.94 -10.82
CA CYS A 6 3.85 16.04 -9.72
C CYS A 6 3.95 14.73 -8.91
N ASP A 7 5.15 14.35 -8.50
CA ASP A 7 5.38 13.10 -7.73
C ASP A 7 4.70 13.13 -6.35
N SER A 8 4.46 14.32 -5.80
CA SER A 8 3.74 14.53 -4.54
C SER A 8 2.21 14.56 -4.65
N TYR A 9 1.66 14.36 -5.86
CA TYR A 9 0.22 14.40 -6.06
C TYR A 9 -0.48 13.27 -5.30
N HIS A 10 -1.55 13.64 -4.61
CA HIS A 10 -2.50 12.71 -4.04
C HIS A 10 -3.90 13.35 -4.05
N THR A 11 -4.92 12.51 -3.99
CA THR A 11 -6.32 12.94 -3.86
C THR A 11 -7.10 11.99 -2.96
N GLN A 12 -8.23 12.49 -2.45
CA GLN A 12 -9.13 11.75 -1.58
C GLN A 12 -10.57 11.86 -2.09
N PHE A 13 -11.36 10.85 -1.78
CA PHE A 13 -12.76 10.76 -2.21
C PHE A 13 -13.65 10.45 -1.01
N SER A 14 -14.74 11.19 -0.87
CA SER A 14 -15.79 10.92 0.12
C SER A 14 -16.96 10.11 -0.46
N ALA A 15 -17.06 10.02 -1.79
CA ALA A 15 -18.10 9.26 -2.48
C ALA A 15 -17.50 8.28 -3.49
N PHE A 16 -18.06 7.07 -3.54
CA PHE A 16 -17.60 6.02 -4.45
C PHE A 16 -17.73 6.40 -5.93
N PRO A 17 -18.84 6.99 -6.42
CA PRO A 17 -18.96 7.36 -7.83
C PRO A 17 -17.88 8.32 -8.32
N ASP A 18 -17.43 9.24 -7.44
CA ASP A 18 -16.35 10.18 -7.78
C ASP A 18 -15.02 9.46 -7.95
N MET A 19 -14.73 8.50 -7.06
CA MET A 19 -13.52 7.68 -7.14
C MET A 19 -13.53 6.77 -8.38
N LEU A 20 -14.67 6.15 -8.69
CA LEU A 20 -14.83 5.31 -9.86
C LEU A 20 -14.62 6.13 -11.14
N SER A 21 -15.31 7.27 -11.27
CA SER A 21 -15.17 8.19 -12.42
C SER A 21 -13.73 8.68 -12.59
N TYR A 22 -13.02 8.93 -11.48
CA TYR A 22 -11.60 9.27 -11.51
C TYR A 22 -10.76 8.15 -12.12
N HIS A 23 -10.96 6.89 -11.72
CA HIS A 23 -10.19 5.77 -12.26
C HIS A 23 -10.56 5.42 -13.71
N GLU A 24 -11.81 5.61 -14.13
CA GLU A 24 -12.22 5.48 -15.53
C GLU A 24 -11.49 6.50 -16.43
N LYS A 25 -11.38 7.74 -15.94
CA LYS A 25 -10.60 8.78 -16.61
C LYS A 25 -9.12 8.41 -16.66
N ILE A 26 -8.54 7.99 -15.53
CA ILE A 26 -7.13 7.57 -15.47
C ILE A 26 -6.86 6.42 -16.44
N ARG A 27 -7.74 5.42 -16.55
CA ARG A 27 -7.60 4.34 -17.53
C ARG A 27 -7.59 4.88 -18.97
N THR A 28 -8.49 5.80 -19.27
CA THR A 28 -8.63 6.38 -20.62
C THR A 28 -7.43 7.24 -21.00
N ASP A 29 -6.91 8.02 -20.05
CA ASP A 29 -5.79 8.94 -20.27
C ASP A 29 -4.42 8.25 -20.16
N SER A 30 -4.35 7.08 -19.52
CA SER A 30 -3.12 6.28 -19.39
C SER A 30 -2.80 5.53 -20.67
N ARG A 31 -1.50 5.35 -20.93
CA ARG A 31 -1.01 4.61 -22.09
C ARG A 31 -0.05 3.51 -21.69
N TRP A 32 -0.37 2.29 -22.08
CA TRP A 32 0.51 1.13 -21.97
C TRP A 32 1.31 0.95 -23.25
N GLU A 33 2.64 1.01 -23.15
CA GLU A 33 3.55 0.92 -24.30
C GLU A 33 4.47 -0.30 -24.19
N ARG A 34 4.38 -1.19 -25.17
CA ARG A 34 5.22 -2.40 -25.23
C ARG A 34 6.45 -2.15 -26.09
N THR A 35 7.62 -2.49 -25.56
CA THR A 35 8.90 -2.39 -26.28
C THR A 35 9.86 -3.51 -25.85
N GLU A 36 11.01 -3.65 -26.51
CA GLU A 36 12.10 -4.51 -26.03
C GLU A 36 12.96 -3.71 -25.04
N VAL A 37 13.46 -4.38 -23.99
CA VAL A 37 14.25 -3.73 -22.93
C VAL A 37 15.47 -3.00 -23.50
N LYS A 38 16.21 -3.61 -24.45
CA LYS A 38 17.35 -2.99 -25.15
C LYS A 38 17.02 -1.73 -25.96
N ASN A 39 15.75 -1.46 -26.26
CA ASN A 39 15.33 -0.28 -27.02
C ASN A 39 14.96 0.90 -26.10
N LEU A 40 15.00 0.69 -24.77
CA LEU A 40 14.83 1.76 -23.80
C LEU A 40 16.12 2.56 -23.69
N GLU A 41 15.97 3.89 -23.68
CA GLU A 41 17.09 4.82 -23.50
C GLU A 41 16.76 5.77 -22.36
N VAL A 42 17.65 5.85 -21.36
CA VAL A 42 17.52 6.69 -20.18
C VAL A 42 18.50 7.86 -20.32
N ALA A 43 18.06 9.05 -19.92
CA ALA A 43 18.88 10.26 -19.91
C ALA A 43 18.80 10.96 -18.56
N ALA A 44 19.84 11.73 -18.22
CA ALA A 44 19.80 12.63 -17.07
C ALA A 44 18.80 13.77 -17.33
N LEU A 45 18.03 14.13 -16.30
CA LEU A 45 17.07 15.24 -16.32
C LEU A 45 17.27 16.18 -15.12
N ASP A 46 18.46 16.22 -14.52
CA ASP A 46 18.77 17.30 -13.57
C ASP A 46 18.89 18.65 -14.30
N LYS A 47 18.86 19.75 -13.54
CA LYS A 47 18.89 21.12 -14.09
C LYS A 47 20.15 21.47 -14.90
N ALA A 48 21.23 20.71 -14.75
CA ALA A 48 22.45 20.90 -15.53
C ALA A 48 22.43 20.10 -16.85
N SER A 49 21.51 19.14 -17.01
CA SER A 49 21.36 18.35 -18.22
C SER A 49 20.92 19.21 -19.41
N PRO A 50 21.52 19.03 -20.61
CA PRO A 50 21.03 19.65 -21.83
C PRO A 50 19.54 19.38 -22.11
N LEU A 51 19.08 18.17 -21.76
CA LEU A 51 17.69 17.75 -21.94
C LEU A 51 16.71 18.60 -21.12
N PHE A 52 17.14 19.18 -19.99
CA PHE A 52 16.25 19.99 -19.15
C PHE A 52 15.71 21.22 -19.87
N ASN A 53 16.46 21.81 -20.80
CA ASN A 53 16.02 23.00 -21.54
C ASN A 53 15.48 22.68 -22.95
N ASP A 54 15.56 21.43 -23.38
CA ASP A 54 15.08 20.98 -24.69
C ASP A 54 13.65 20.48 -24.60
N THR A 55 12.68 21.36 -24.84
CA THR A 55 11.26 21.00 -24.88
C THR A 55 10.86 20.25 -26.15
N THR A 56 11.68 20.26 -27.20
CA THR A 56 11.33 19.66 -28.50
C THR A 56 11.55 18.15 -28.53
N SER A 57 12.47 17.66 -27.71
CA SER A 57 12.77 16.23 -27.54
C SER A 57 11.72 15.46 -26.72
N PHE A 58 10.87 16.16 -25.96
CA PHE A 58 9.76 15.54 -25.22
C PHE A 58 8.52 15.30 -26.09
N ASP A 59 7.66 14.40 -25.64
CA ASP A 59 6.33 14.22 -26.22
C ASP A 59 5.47 15.47 -26.00
N SER A 60 4.57 15.76 -26.94
CA SER A 60 3.63 16.89 -26.88
C SER A 60 2.75 16.89 -25.64
N SER A 61 2.52 15.74 -25.01
CA SER A 61 1.75 15.66 -23.75
C SER A 61 2.55 16.12 -22.53
N VAL A 62 3.87 16.27 -22.62
CA VAL A 62 4.72 16.59 -21.47
C VAL A 62 4.82 18.10 -21.28
N SER A 63 4.28 18.57 -20.16
CA SER A 63 4.37 19.96 -19.74
C SER A 63 5.74 20.30 -19.14
N ARG A 64 6.00 21.61 -19.05
CA ARG A 64 7.17 22.13 -18.33
C ARG A 64 7.16 21.73 -16.85
N ASP A 65 5.98 21.66 -16.24
CA ASP A 65 5.85 21.29 -14.82
C ASP A 65 6.30 19.85 -14.57
N ALA A 66 5.97 18.91 -15.46
CA ALA A 66 6.39 17.51 -15.33
C ALA A 66 7.92 17.35 -15.42
N ILE A 67 8.57 18.16 -16.28
CA ILE A 67 10.03 18.21 -16.41
C ILE A 67 10.66 18.78 -15.15
N GLU A 68 10.18 19.92 -14.67
CA GLU A 68 10.70 20.60 -13.49
C GLU A 68 10.54 19.76 -12.22
N ASP A 69 9.37 19.16 -12.02
CA ASP A 69 9.13 18.27 -10.89
C ASP A 69 10.08 17.06 -10.91
N THR A 70 10.33 16.46 -12.09
CA THR A 70 11.27 15.34 -12.19
C THR A 70 12.72 15.77 -11.97
N ALA A 71 13.09 16.98 -12.38
CA ALA A 71 14.43 17.54 -12.17
C ALA A 71 14.73 17.85 -10.69
N GLU A 72 13.70 18.06 -9.87
CA GLU A 72 13.85 18.16 -8.41
C GLU A 72 13.88 16.78 -7.73
N ASN A 73 13.14 15.81 -8.30
CA ASN A 73 13.00 14.46 -7.76
C ASN A 73 14.02 13.48 -8.39
N LEU A 74 13.54 12.51 -9.19
CA LEU A 74 14.35 11.38 -9.66
C LEU A 74 15.49 11.78 -10.62
N LYS A 75 15.31 12.90 -11.35
CA LYS A 75 16.29 13.48 -12.29
C LYS A 75 16.67 12.56 -13.44
N LEU A 76 15.73 11.73 -13.88
CA LEU A 76 15.90 10.86 -15.03
C LEU A 76 14.72 11.04 -16.00
N ALA A 77 14.99 10.91 -17.28
CA ALA A 77 14.00 10.77 -18.34
C ALA A 77 14.21 9.44 -19.05
N ILE A 78 13.17 8.92 -19.69
CA ILE A 78 13.24 7.74 -20.53
C ILE A 78 12.64 8.06 -21.90
N LYS A 79 13.30 7.56 -22.94
CA LYS A 79 12.83 7.65 -24.31
C LYS A 79 11.89 6.49 -24.59
N VAL A 80 10.67 6.83 -25.01
CA VAL A 80 9.66 5.88 -25.45
C VAL A 80 9.44 6.14 -26.93
N LYS A 81 9.85 5.19 -27.77
CA LYS A 81 9.96 5.37 -29.24
C LYS A 81 10.94 6.52 -29.53
N ASP A 82 10.46 7.65 -30.05
CA ASP A 82 11.31 8.77 -30.48
C ASP A 82 11.26 9.97 -29.53
N LYS A 83 10.46 9.91 -28.46
CA LYS A 83 10.21 11.05 -27.56
C LYS A 83 10.59 10.73 -26.12
N PHE A 84 11.10 11.73 -25.42
CA PHE A 84 11.38 11.63 -23.99
C PHE A 84 10.12 11.85 -23.15
N PHE A 85 10.08 11.13 -22.05
CA PHE A 85 9.15 11.30 -20.95
C PHE A 85 9.94 11.40 -19.65
N PRO A 86 9.57 12.28 -18.71
CA PRO A 86 10.15 12.25 -17.38
C PRO A 86 9.83 10.91 -16.68
N LEU A 87 10.78 10.37 -15.92
CA LEU A 87 10.56 9.18 -15.10
C LEU A 87 10.03 9.59 -13.72
N ARG A 88 8.89 9.02 -13.35
CA ARG A 88 8.35 9.11 -12.00
C ARG A 88 9.19 8.26 -11.03
N ASP A 89 9.25 8.67 -9.77
CA ASP A 89 9.92 7.93 -8.70
C ASP A 89 9.45 6.47 -8.57
N THR A 90 8.14 6.21 -8.75
CA THR A 90 7.53 4.88 -8.74
C THR A 90 8.09 3.96 -9.83
N ALA A 91 8.48 4.52 -10.99
CA ALA A 91 9.04 3.74 -12.09
C ALA A 91 10.48 3.27 -11.81
N TYR A 92 11.22 3.96 -10.93
CA TYR A 92 12.65 3.76 -10.75
C TYR A 92 13.02 2.30 -10.43
N LYS A 93 12.34 1.70 -9.46
CA LYS A 93 12.59 0.31 -9.08
C LYS A 93 12.32 -0.65 -10.24
N SER A 94 11.17 -0.51 -10.89
CA SER A 94 10.78 -1.40 -11.99
C SER A 94 11.75 -1.30 -13.19
N LEU A 95 12.25 -0.10 -13.49
CA LEU A 95 13.27 0.15 -14.51
C LEU A 95 14.60 -0.55 -14.16
N LEU A 96 15.07 -0.41 -12.92
CA LEU A 96 16.26 -1.10 -12.44
C LEU A 96 16.11 -2.63 -12.52
N ASP A 97 14.92 -3.15 -12.19
CA ASP A 97 14.61 -4.57 -12.32
C ASP A 97 14.65 -5.02 -13.79
N ARG A 98 14.27 -4.17 -14.77
CA ARG A 98 14.44 -4.45 -16.22
C ARG A 98 15.91 -4.46 -16.65
N ALA A 99 16.70 -3.54 -16.10
CA ALA A 99 18.14 -3.46 -16.34
C ALA A 99 18.92 -4.54 -15.56
N LYS A 100 18.28 -5.29 -14.66
CA LYS A 100 18.89 -6.29 -13.76
C LYS A 100 20.03 -5.68 -12.91
N VAL A 101 19.86 -4.44 -12.48
CA VAL A 101 20.84 -3.71 -11.63
C VAL A 101 20.22 -3.43 -10.27
N GLY A 102 21.01 -3.57 -9.20
CA GLY A 102 20.63 -3.17 -7.85
C GLY A 102 21.84 -2.70 -7.05
N GLY A 103 21.59 -1.92 -6.00
CA GLY A 103 22.63 -1.51 -5.06
C GLY A 103 22.38 -0.16 -4.40
N SER A 104 22.80 -0.03 -3.15
CA SER A 104 22.67 1.21 -2.36
C SER A 104 23.56 2.36 -2.84
N ALA A 105 24.51 2.08 -3.74
CA ALA A 105 25.37 3.08 -4.37
C ALA A 105 24.71 3.77 -5.58
N LEU A 106 23.75 3.12 -6.27
CA LEU A 106 23.14 3.67 -7.49
C LEU A 106 22.55 5.07 -7.29
N PRO A 107 21.77 5.34 -6.22
CA PRO A 107 21.22 6.67 -6.00
C PRO A 107 22.27 7.75 -5.69
N LYS A 108 23.54 7.39 -5.44
CA LYS A 108 24.63 8.32 -5.14
C LYS A 108 25.44 8.72 -6.37
N LEU A 109 25.24 8.05 -7.51
CA LEU A 109 25.94 8.35 -8.75
C LEU A 109 25.48 9.70 -9.32
N PRO A 110 26.37 10.43 -10.02
CA PRO A 110 25.95 11.50 -10.93
C PRO A 110 24.90 10.96 -11.91
N ARG A 111 23.87 11.76 -12.24
CA ARG A 111 22.73 11.27 -13.05
C ARG A 111 23.13 10.81 -14.44
N GLU A 112 24.08 11.51 -15.07
CA GLU A 112 24.67 11.11 -16.34
C GLU A 112 25.27 9.70 -16.27
N LYS A 113 26.18 9.46 -15.31
CA LYS A 113 26.78 8.13 -15.09
C LYS A 113 25.77 7.06 -14.72
N LEU A 114 24.72 7.41 -13.97
CA LEU A 114 23.64 6.49 -13.65
C LEU A 114 22.86 6.10 -14.91
N ALA A 115 22.52 7.07 -15.76
CA ALA A 115 21.83 6.83 -17.02
C ALA A 115 22.68 5.97 -17.98
N GLU A 116 23.98 6.26 -18.12
CA GLU A 116 24.92 5.45 -18.91
C GLU A 116 25.01 4.01 -18.42
N LEU A 117 25.10 3.82 -17.10
CA LEU A 117 25.13 2.49 -16.49
C LEU A 117 23.83 1.74 -16.78
N ILE A 118 22.68 2.37 -16.57
CA ILE A 118 21.37 1.78 -16.85
C ILE A 118 21.27 1.39 -18.33
N ASN A 119 21.61 2.28 -19.25
CA ASN A 119 21.57 2.02 -20.70
C ASN A 119 22.49 0.86 -21.11
N SER A 120 23.69 0.81 -20.54
CA SER A 120 24.65 -0.27 -20.80
C SER A 120 24.08 -1.62 -20.38
N CYS A 121 23.34 -1.68 -19.28
CA CYS A 121 22.68 -2.90 -18.81
C CYS A 121 21.42 -3.23 -19.61
N LEU A 122 20.58 -2.24 -19.95
CA LEU A 122 19.38 -2.44 -20.78
C LEU A 122 19.73 -3.06 -22.14
N ALA A 123 20.82 -2.61 -22.77
CA ALA A 123 21.29 -3.13 -24.06
C ALA A 123 21.61 -4.64 -24.06
N LEU A 124 21.83 -5.24 -22.88
CA LEU A 124 22.11 -6.67 -22.72
C LEU A 124 20.85 -7.55 -22.70
N HIS A 125 19.65 -6.95 -22.67
CA HIS A 125 18.40 -7.68 -22.44
C HIS A 125 17.44 -7.53 -23.62
N LYS A 126 17.03 -8.67 -24.18
CA LYS A 126 16.06 -8.77 -25.29
C LYS A 126 14.63 -9.05 -24.82
N ASP A 127 14.45 -9.15 -23.50
CA ASP A 127 13.14 -9.36 -22.89
C ASP A 127 12.20 -8.18 -23.26
N SER A 128 10.89 -8.42 -23.27
CA SER A 128 9.93 -7.34 -23.49
C SER A 128 9.71 -6.54 -22.20
N ALA A 129 9.51 -5.24 -22.33
CA ALA A 129 9.06 -4.34 -21.28
C ALA A 129 7.67 -3.79 -21.61
N LEU A 130 6.92 -3.48 -20.56
CA LEU A 130 5.62 -2.81 -20.63
C LEU A 130 5.69 -1.53 -19.79
N LEU A 131 5.72 -0.39 -20.47
CA LEU A 131 5.77 0.92 -19.82
C LEU A 131 4.36 1.44 -19.55
N LEU A 132 4.13 1.98 -18.37
CA LEU A 132 2.94 2.76 -18.04
C LEU A 132 3.27 4.25 -18.15
N VAL A 133 2.66 4.94 -19.11
CA VAL A 133 2.68 6.41 -19.20
C VAL A 133 1.38 6.94 -18.62
N ARG A 134 1.48 7.77 -17.58
CA ARG A 134 0.34 8.34 -16.85
C ARG A 134 0.70 9.71 -16.31
N ASP A 135 -0.22 10.66 -16.43
CA ASP A 135 -0.03 12.04 -15.98
C ASP A 135 1.32 12.60 -16.46
N GLU A 136 1.56 12.46 -17.77
CA GLU A 136 2.72 13.03 -18.49
C GLU A 136 4.07 12.36 -18.18
N LYS A 137 4.12 11.36 -17.30
CA LYS A 137 5.35 10.67 -16.90
C LYS A 137 5.29 9.16 -17.14
N VAL A 138 6.46 8.54 -17.29
CA VAL A 138 6.56 7.08 -17.16
C VAL A 138 6.49 6.73 -15.68
N SER A 139 5.42 6.03 -15.30
CA SER A 139 5.08 5.66 -13.92
C SER A 139 5.46 4.22 -13.56
N ALA A 140 5.71 3.36 -14.54
CA ALA A 140 6.24 2.01 -14.34
C ALA A 140 6.92 1.44 -15.59
N ALA A 141 7.81 0.47 -15.40
CA ALA A 141 8.45 -0.34 -16.44
C ALA A 141 8.36 -1.83 -16.07
N HIS A 142 7.21 -2.45 -16.34
CA HIS A 142 6.91 -3.85 -16.01
C HIS A 142 7.46 -4.83 -17.04
N SER A 143 7.27 -6.12 -16.78
CA SER A 143 7.52 -7.16 -17.79
C SER A 143 6.53 -7.03 -18.94
N GLY A 144 7.06 -7.16 -20.14
CA GLY A 144 6.25 -7.27 -21.34
C GLY A 144 5.68 -8.68 -21.55
N ASP A 145 6.16 -9.71 -20.84
CA ASP A 145 5.47 -10.98 -20.90
C ASP A 145 4.14 -10.90 -20.12
N THR A 146 3.03 -11.19 -20.78
CA THR A 146 1.69 -11.26 -20.16
C THR A 146 1.60 -12.31 -19.03
N ARG A 147 2.51 -13.29 -19.02
CA ARG A 147 2.65 -14.26 -17.94
C ARG A 147 3.34 -13.68 -16.71
N ASP A 148 4.17 -12.66 -16.90
CA ASP A 148 4.93 -12.00 -15.84
C ASP A 148 4.23 -10.77 -15.28
N TYR A 149 3.49 -10.03 -16.12
CA TYR A 149 2.67 -8.91 -15.69
C TYR A 149 1.31 -8.89 -16.39
N SER A 150 0.26 -8.69 -15.59
CA SER A 150 -1.13 -8.64 -16.04
C SER A 150 -1.74 -7.31 -15.62
N VAL A 151 -2.24 -6.54 -16.61
CA VAL A 151 -2.92 -5.27 -16.34
C VAL A 151 -4.31 -5.61 -15.79
N LEU A 152 -4.58 -5.21 -14.55
CA LEU A 152 -5.89 -5.27 -13.93
C LEU A 152 -6.38 -3.84 -13.77
N GLU A 153 -7.39 -3.46 -14.54
CA GLU A 153 -7.90 -2.09 -14.56
C GLU A 153 -8.56 -1.73 -13.22
N ILE A 154 -8.10 -0.64 -12.61
CA ILE A 154 -8.47 -0.29 -11.23
C ILE A 154 -9.96 0.06 -11.12
N ASP A 155 -10.52 0.74 -12.11
CA ASP A 155 -11.96 1.04 -12.17
C ASP A 155 -12.80 -0.24 -12.19
N GLN A 156 -12.38 -1.24 -12.97
CA GLN A 156 -13.07 -2.53 -13.05
C GLN A 156 -12.92 -3.36 -11.77
N LEU A 157 -11.77 -3.29 -11.10
CA LEU A 157 -11.58 -3.90 -9.78
C LEU A 157 -12.51 -3.27 -8.73
N LEU A 158 -12.63 -1.94 -8.73
CA LEU A 158 -13.51 -1.20 -7.83
C LEU A 158 -14.98 -1.51 -8.09
N ASP A 159 -15.40 -1.49 -9.35
CA ASP A 159 -16.78 -1.80 -9.76
C ASP A 159 -17.16 -3.25 -9.42
N GLY A 160 -16.26 -4.21 -9.70
CA GLY A 160 -16.44 -5.61 -9.35
C GLY A 160 -16.52 -5.84 -7.83
N LEU A 161 -15.71 -5.12 -7.05
CA LEU A 161 -15.78 -5.16 -5.59
C LEU A 161 -17.09 -4.57 -5.07
N GLN A 162 -17.50 -3.39 -5.55
CA GLN A 162 -18.74 -2.74 -5.12
C GLN A 162 -19.95 -3.64 -5.42
N SER A 163 -20.01 -4.21 -6.62
CA SER A 163 -21.09 -5.14 -7.01
C SER A 163 -21.18 -6.34 -6.06
N LYS A 164 -20.03 -6.94 -5.71
CA LYS A 164 -19.97 -8.05 -4.73
C LYS A 164 -20.34 -7.61 -3.32
N MET A 165 -19.96 -6.40 -2.92
CA MET A 165 -20.33 -5.84 -1.64
C MET A 165 -21.83 -5.59 -1.53
N ASP A 166 -22.47 -5.07 -2.58
CA ASP A 166 -23.92 -4.83 -2.61
C ASP A 166 -24.72 -6.13 -2.57
N GLU A 167 -24.22 -7.19 -3.22
CA GLU A 167 -24.81 -8.53 -3.16
C GLU A 167 -24.69 -9.17 -1.77
N ARG A 168 -23.47 -9.14 -1.19
CA ARG A 168 -23.16 -9.90 0.04
C ARG A 168 -23.48 -9.15 1.32
N PHE A 169 -23.39 -7.83 1.30
CA PHE A 169 -23.58 -6.95 2.44
C PHE A 169 -24.49 -5.78 2.04
N PRO A 170 -25.79 -6.03 1.85
CA PRO A 170 -26.75 -4.96 1.63
C PRO A 170 -26.66 -3.95 2.80
N GLY A 171 -26.65 -2.66 2.46
CA GLY A 171 -26.46 -1.58 3.43
C GLY A 171 -25.00 -1.20 3.72
N ASN A 172 -24.03 -1.77 2.99
CA ASN A 172 -22.64 -1.32 3.05
C ASN A 172 -22.52 0.18 2.70
N GLN A 173 -21.55 0.86 3.30
CA GLN A 173 -21.35 2.30 3.10
C GLN A 173 -19.90 2.60 2.75
N PHE A 174 -19.69 3.31 1.63
CA PHE A 174 -18.38 3.83 1.28
C PHE A 174 -17.93 4.86 2.34
N SER A 175 -16.72 4.67 2.87
CA SER A 175 -16.17 5.47 3.95
C SER A 175 -15.06 6.41 3.49
N GLY A 176 -14.38 6.09 2.39
CA GLY A 176 -13.36 6.95 1.82
C GLY A 176 -12.45 6.26 0.81
N GLY A 177 -11.92 7.07 -0.11
CA GLY A 177 -10.93 6.69 -1.11
C GLY A 177 -9.68 7.54 -0.99
N TYR A 178 -8.52 6.95 -1.29
CA TYR A 178 -7.22 7.62 -1.37
C TYR A 178 -6.48 7.14 -2.61
N VAL A 179 -5.88 8.08 -3.33
CA VAL A 179 -5.00 7.79 -4.45
C VAL A 179 -3.75 8.66 -4.35
N ASP A 180 -2.60 8.02 -4.52
CA ASP A 180 -1.36 8.65 -4.96
C ASP A 180 -0.80 7.85 -6.16
N HIS A 181 0.35 8.26 -6.69
CA HIS A 181 0.97 7.57 -7.83
C HIS A 181 1.43 6.14 -7.56
N SER A 182 1.53 5.77 -6.28
CA SER A 182 2.02 4.47 -5.83
C SER A 182 0.88 3.50 -5.48
N ILE A 183 -0.27 4.00 -5.01
CA ILE A 183 -1.35 3.16 -4.48
C ILE A 183 -2.72 3.79 -4.65
N THR A 184 -3.71 2.93 -4.90
CA THR A 184 -5.12 3.23 -4.74
C THR A 184 -5.67 2.45 -3.54
N SER A 185 -6.42 3.11 -2.67
CA SER A 185 -7.08 2.49 -1.53
C SER A 185 -8.52 2.98 -1.39
N ALA A 186 -9.43 2.07 -1.11
CA ALA A 186 -10.84 2.38 -0.84
C ALA A 186 -11.31 1.63 0.41
N SER A 187 -12.25 2.18 1.16
CA SER A 187 -12.75 1.54 2.38
C SER A 187 -14.25 1.66 2.51
N TRP A 188 -14.86 0.63 3.07
CA TRP A 188 -16.29 0.54 3.35
C TRP A 188 -16.55 0.11 4.78
N THR A 189 -17.67 0.54 5.33
CA THR A 189 -18.22 0.05 6.60
C THR A 189 -19.45 -0.82 6.34
N LEU A 190 -19.69 -1.77 7.25
CA LEU A 190 -20.76 -2.76 7.16
C LEU A 190 -21.70 -2.63 8.38
N PRO A 191 -22.47 -1.53 8.49
CA PRO A 191 -23.26 -1.24 9.68
C PRO A 191 -24.33 -2.29 9.96
N ASP A 192 -25.03 -2.75 8.93
CA ASP A 192 -26.14 -3.69 9.05
C ASP A 192 -25.66 -5.10 9.41
N GLN A 193 -24.36 -5.38 9.20
CA GLN A 193 -23.72 -6.64 9.54
C GLN A 193 -22.99 -6.61 10.89
N LYS A 194 -23.05 -5.50 11.63
CA LYS A 194 -22.34 -5.35 12.92
C LYS A 194 -22.70 -6.46 13.90
N THR A 195 -23.99 -6.76 14.06
CA THR A 195 -24.44 -7.82 14.98
C THR A 195 -23.96 -9.19 14.51
N GLU A 196 -24.17 -9.52 13.24
CA GLU A 196 -23.77 -10.82 12.69
C GLU A 196 -22.27 -11.07 12.82
N LEU A 197 -21.44 -10.07 12.49
CA LEU A 197 -19.99 -10.24 12.42
C LEU A 197 -19.28 -10.03 13.76
N LEU A 198 -19.82 -9.20 14.66
CA LEU A 198 -19.09 -8.77 15.87
C LEU A 198 -19.80 -9.07 17.20
N ASP A 199 -21.02 -9.59 17.24
CA ASP A 199 -21.77 -9.78 18.50
C ASP A 199 -20.99 -10.60 19.55
N THR A 200 -20.43 -11.75 19.16
CA THR A 200 -19.60 -12.57 20.05
C THR A 200 -18.39 -11.78 20.59
N TYR A 201 -17.67 -11.09 19.72
CA TYR A 201 -16.48 -10.34 20.11
C TYR A 201 -16.81 -9.14 20.99
N THR A 202 -17.88 -8.40 20.69
CA THR A 202 -18.33 -7.26 21.50
C THR A 202 -18.80 -7.69 22.89
N LYS A 203 -19.45 -8.85 23.02
CA LYS A 203 -19.81 -9.45 24.31
C LYS A 203 -18.57 -9.84 25.12
N LEU A 204 -17.57 -10.45 24.48
CA LEU A 204 -16.31 -10.79 25.14
C LEU A 204 -15.59 -9.53 25.63
N LEU A 205 -15.49 -8.49 24.79
CA LEU A 205 -14.93 -7.20 25.20
C LEU A 205 -15.68 -6.60 26.39
N ALA A 206 -17.01 -6.64 26.39
CA ALA A 206 -17.80 -6.12 27.50
C ALA A 206 -17.58 -6.91 28.81
N ALA A 207 -17.43 -8.24 28.74
CA ALA A 207 -17.12 -9.08 29.89
C ALA A 207 -15.74 -8.75 30.51
N GLU A 208 -14.78 -8.35 29.67
CA GLU A 208 -13.45 -7.87 30.07
C GLU A 208 -13.42 -6.37 30.46
N GLY A 209 -14.59 -5.73 30.65
CA GLY A 209 -14.69 -4.32 31.04
C GLY A 209 -14.43 -3.31 29.91
N LYS A 210 -14.26 -3.76 28.65
CA LYS A 210 -13.93 -2.93 27.48
C LYS A 210 -15.18 -2.44 26.72
N THR A 211 -16.28 -2.16 27.42
CA THR A 211 -17.58 -1.78 26.83
C THR A 211 -17.51 -0.53 25.94
N ALA A 212 -16.71 0.46 26.32
CA ALA A 212 -16.54 1.69 25.53
C ALA A 212 -15.86 1.43 24.17
N MET A 213 -14.92 0.48 24.10
CA MET A 213 -14.31 0.03 22.85
C MET A 213 -15.35 -0.73 22.01
N ALA A 214 -16.02 -1.72 22.63
CA ALA A 214 -17.02 -2.56 21.96
C ALA A 214 -18.12 -1.74 21.28
N ALA A 215 -18.61 -0.68 21.92
CA ALA A 215 -19.64 0.19 21.38
C ALA A 215 -19.23 0.88 20.07
N LYS A 216 -17.96 1.28 19.96
CA LYS A 216 -17.43 2.04 18.81
C LYS A 216 -17.11 1.16 17.61
N LEU A 217 -16.80 -0.12 17.81
CA LEU A 217 -16.34 -1.00 16.74
C LEU A 217 -17.40 -1.19 15.66
N MET A 218 -16.96 -1.19 14.42
CA MET A 218 -17.77 -1.42 13.23
C MET A 218 -16.97 -2.29 12.26
N PRO A 219 -17.57 -3.34 11.65
CA PRO A 219 -16.87 -4.11 10.65
C PRO A 219 -16.71 -3.27 9.38
N GLY A 220 -15.60 -3.49 8.69
CA GLY A 220 -15.30 -2.81 7.44
C GLY A 220 -14.37 -3.62 6.56
N ILE A 221 -14.25 -3.15 5.33
CA ILE A 221 -13.43 -3.74 4.28
C ILE A 221 -12.54 -2.65 3.72
N ARG A 222 -11.28 -2.98 3.42
CA ARG A 222 -10.39 -2.13 2.64
C ARG A 222 -9.90 -2.84 1.40
N PHE A 223 -10.02 -2.13 0.28
CA PHE A 223 -9.36 -2.44 -0.97
C PHE A 223 -8.05 -1.67 -1.07
N SER A 224 -7.01 -2.32 -1.57
CA SER A 224 -5.77 -1.66 -2.01
C SER A 224 -5.24 -2.28 -3.30
N THR A 225 -4.74 -1.46 -4.22
CA THR A 225 -4.07 -1.95 -5.44
C THR A 225 -2.99 -0.98 -5.90
N SER A 226 -2.05 -1.49 -6.68
CA SER A 226 -0.99 -0.70 -7.29
C SER A 226 -0.55 -1.32 -8.62
N ASP A 227 -0.58 -0.50 -9.66
CA ASP A 227 -0.07 -0.83 -10.98
C ASP A 227 1.31 -0.21 -11.25
N THR A 228 1.94 0.40 -10.23
CA THR A 228 3.27 1.02 -10.32
C THR A 228 4.28 0.46 -9.31
N GLY A 229 3.84 -0.20 -8.23
CA GLY A 229 4.71 -0.66 -7.13
C GLY A 229 4.38 -2.05 -6.58
N VAL A 230 3.23 -2.21 -5.93
CA VAL A 230 2.78 -3.48 -5.33
C VAL A 230 1.81 -4.14 -6.31
N ALA A 231 2.35 -4.95 -7.21
CA ALA A 231 1.64 -5.59 -8.32
C ALA A 231 0.59 -6.63 -7.86
N SER A 232 -0.38 -6.24 -7.02
CA SER A 232 -1.52 -7.05 -6.57
C SER A 232 -2.73 -6.17 -6.20
N ALA A 233 -3.92 -6.62 -6.58
CA ALA A 233 -5.18 -6.14 -6.05
C ALA A 233 -5.53 -6.92 -4.78
N LYS A 234 -5.81 -6.19 -3.69
CA LYS A 234 -5.95 -6.74 -2.35
C LYS A 234 -7.24 -6.28 -1.70
N VAL A 235 -7.83 -7.16 -0.90
CA VAL A 235 -8.92 -6.81 0.01
C VAL A 235 -8.67 -7.42 1.37
N SER A 236 -8.84 -6.63 2.43
CA SER A 236 -8.72 -7.06 3.82
C SER A 236 -9.94 -6.70 4.66
N ALA A 237 -10.24 -7.56 5.62
CA ALA A 237 -11.19 -7.27 6.68
C ALA A 237 -10.54 -6.40 7.76
N LEU A 238 -11.27 -5.39 8.23
CA LEU A 238 -10.83 -4.49 9.26
C LEU A 238 -11.96 -4.12 10.23
N LEU A 239 -11.59 -3.60 11.39
CA LEU A 239 -12.50 -2.95 12.32
C LEU A 239 -12.23 -1.44 12.32
N VAL A 240 -13.28 -0.65 12.16
CA VAL A 240 -13.22 0.81 12.31
C VAL A 240 -13.90 1.27 13.60
N GLY A 241 -13.76 2.56 13.93
CA GLY A 241 -14.39 3.18 15.10
C GLY A 241 -13.42 3.55 16.23
N LEU A 242 -12.16 3.15 16.10
CA LEU A 242 -11.05 3.65 16.93
C LEU A 242 -10.26 4.72 16.18
N GLN A 243 -9.17 5.22 16.77
CA GLN A 243 -8.34 6.27 16.16
C GLN A 243 -7.82 5.86 14.78
N TYR A 244 -7.45 4.59 14.62
CA TYR A 244 -7.06 4.00 13.34
C TYR A 244 -7.81 2.69 13.09
N PRO A 245 -8.10 2.36 11.82
CA PRO A 245 -8.64 1.06 11.44
C PRO A 245 -7.70 -0.08 11.84
N ILE A 246 -8.24 -1.11 12.50
CA ILE A 246 -7.51 -2.31 12.87
C ILE A 246 -7.69 -3.34 11.76
N HIS A 247 -6.60 -3.75 11.11
CA HIS A 247 -6.64 -4.83 10.13
C HIS A 247 -6.71 -6.16 10.87
N ILE A 248 -7.76 -6.94 10.61
CA ILE A 248 -8.05 -8.16 11.37
C ILE A 248 -8.03 -9.43 10.55
N GLY A 249 -8.13 -9.34 9.22
CA GLY A 249 -8.26 -10.51 8.37
C GLY A 249 -7.12 -10.79 7.43
N GLY A 250 -7.14 -12.03 6.92
CA GLY A 250 -6.32 -12.44 5.79
C GLY A 250 -6.57 -11.52 4.60
N MET A 251 -5.50 -11.19 3.90
CA MET A 251 -5.58 -10.41 2.68
C MET A 251 -5.87 -11.36 1.53
N ILE A 252 -7.06 -11.23 0.93
CA ILE A 252 -7.25 -11.78 -0.42
C ILE A 252 -6.42 -10.92 -1.35
N SER A 253 -5.59 -11.56 -2.16
CA SER A 253 -4.62 -10.89 -3.02
C SER A 253 -4.57 -11.60 -4.36
N VAL A 254 -4.88 -10.88 -5.43
CA VAL A 254 -4.66 -11.32 -6.81
C VAL A 254 -3.50 -10.54 -7.37
N GLU A 255 -2.40 -11.23 -7.66
CA GLU A 255 -1.23 -10.62 -8.26
C GLU A 255 -1.52 -10.20 -9.71
N HIS A 256 -0.97 -9.07 -10.13
CA HIS A 256 -0.88 -8.62 -11.53
C HIS A 256 0.14 -9.48 -12.29
N ARG A 257 0.04 -10.80 -12.22
CA ARG A 257 0.94 -11.78 -12.84
C ARG A 257 0.15 -13.01 -13.27
N ARG A 258 0.80 -13.95 -13.94
CA ARG A 258 0.23 -15.27 -14.30
C ARG A 258 -1.07 -15.18 -15.09
N GLN A 259 -1.22 -14.11 -15.88
CA GLN A 259 -2.41 -13.86 -16.70
C GLN A 259 -3.69 -13.67 -15.88
N SER A 260 -3.57 -13.24 -14.62
CA SER A 260 -4.72 -12.84 -13.80
C SER A 260 -5.59 -11.83 -14.52
N LYS A 261 -6.88 -11.91 -14.26
CA LYS A 261 -7.92 -11.02 -14.78
C LYS A 261 -8.79 -10.50 -13.65
N VAL A 262 -9.55 -9.44 -13.94
CA VAL A 262 -10.51 -8.86 -12.99
C VAL A 262 -11.53 -9.91 -12.47
N PRO A 263 -12.08 -10.82 -13.30
CA PRO A 263 -12.94 -11.90 -12.78
C PRO A 263 -12.28 -12.78 -11.72
N ASP A 264 -10.98 -13.09 -11.85
CA ASP A 264 -10.26 -13.90 -10.85
C ASP A 264 -10.24 -13.20 -9.48
N PHE A 265 -10.11 -11.86 -9.50
CA PHE A 265 -10.24 -11.04 -8.29
C PHE A 265 -11.66 -11.09 -7.72
N VAL A 266 -12.68 -10.86 -8.56
CA VAL A 266 -14.09 -10.85 -8.13
C VAL A 266 -14.50 -12.20 -7.53
N GLU A 267 -14.08 -13.32 -8.13
CA GLU A 267 -14.33 -14.67 -7.62
C GLU A 267 -13.61 -14.93 -6.29
N SER A 268 -12.40 -14.37 -6.12
CA SER A 268 -11.64 -14.53 -4.88
C SER A 268 -12.27 -13.82 -3.66
N LEU A 269 -13.14 -12.83 -3.88
CA LEU A 269 -13.81 -12.09 -2.80
C LEU A 269 -14.73 -12.97 -1.95
N ASP A 270 -15.31 -14.02 -2.52
CA ASP A 270 -16.18 -14.93 -1.78
C ASP A 270 -15.43 -15.62 -0.62
N MET A 271 -14.12 -15.87 -0.79
CA MET A 271 -13.26 -16.38 0.29
C MET A 271 -13.01 -15.35 1.39
N LEU A 272 -12.87 -14.06 1.07
CA LEU A 272 -12.68 -13.01 2.07
C LEU A 272 -13.85 -13.01 3.05
N PHE A 273 -15.06 -13.04 2.52
CA PHE A 273 -16.27 -12.94 3.31
C PHE A 273 -16.45 -14.16 4.22
N ALA A 274 -16.10 -15.35 3.73
CA ALA A 274 -16.05 -16.56 4.57
C ALA A 274 -15.02 -16.43 5.70
N GLN A 275 -13.86 -15.81 5.44
CA GLN A 275 -12.78 -15.66 6.42
C GLN A 275 -12.98 -14.50 7.42
N PHE A 276 -13.99 -13.64 7.24
CA PHE A 276 -14.21 -12.50 8.15
C PHE A 276 -14.48 -12.99 9.58
N GLY A 277 -15.38 -13.97 9.75
CA GLY A 277 -15.68 -14.56 11.05
C GLY A 277 -14.44 -15.18 11.72
N ASP A 278 -13.64 -15.93 10.96
CA ASP A 278 -12.38 -16.51 11.45
C ASP A 278 -11.39 -15.45 11.94
N SER A 279 -11.37 -14.31 11.25
CA SER A 279 -10.49 -13.18 11.55
C SER A 279 -10.89 -12.51 12.87
N VAL A 280 -12.19 -12.31 13.09
CA VAL A 280 -12.74 -11.83 14.36
C VAL A 280 -12.50 -12.85 15.48
N ALA A 281 -12.63 -14.15 15.20
CA ALA A 281 -12.37 -15.20 16.18
C ALA A 281 -10.89 -15.25 16.60
N ARG A 282 -9.94 -15.07 15.67
CA ARG A 282 -8.51 -14.96 15.99
C ARG A 282 -8.21 -13.76 16.86
N LEU A 283 -8.77 -12.60 16.53
CA LEU A 283 -8.64 -11.40 17.36
C LEU A 283 -9.22 -11.63 18.76
N SER A 284 -10.39 -12.26 18.84
CA SER A 284 -11.04 -12.61 20.11
C SER A 284 -10.18 -13.57 20.93
N GLY A 285 -9.52 -14.54 20.29
CA GLY A 285 -8.63 -15.49 20.93
C GLY A 285 -7.46 -14.84 21.67
N LEU A 286 -7.01 -13.67 21.23
CA LEU A 286 -5.95 -12.91 21.92
C LEU A 286 -6.33 -12.50 23.34
N LEU A 287 -7.63 -12.35 23.65
CA LEU A 287 -8.10 -12.03 25.01
C LEU A 287 -7.76 -13.13 26.01
N SER A 288 -7.63 -14.38 25.55
CA SER A 288 -7.30 -15.53 26.41
C SER A 288 -5.81 -15.76 26.62
N ILE A 289 -4.95 -15.01 25.93
CA ILE A 289 -3.50 -15.17 26.00
C ILE A 289 -2.95 -14.19 27.03
N HIS A 290 -2.70 -14.69 28.23
CA HIS A 290 -2.00 -13.94 29.27
C HIS A 290 -0.52 -13.76 28.93
N LEU A 291 0.02 -12.58 29.24
CA LEU A 291 1.42 -12.22 29.13
C LEU A 291 1.90 -11.68 30.49
N ASP A 292 2.93 -12.33 31.04
CA ASP A 292 3.54 -11.94 32.31
C ASP A 292 4.45 -10.71 32.13
N HIS A 293 4.98 -10.51 30.92
CA HIS A 293 5.88 -9.41 30.57
C HIS A 293 5.42 -8.68 29.29
N PRO A 294 4.23 -8.06 29.32
CA PRO A 294 3.57 -7.52 28.12
C PRO A 294 4.37 -6.41 27.41
N VAL A 295 5.14 -5.59 28.12
CA VAL A 295 6.04 -4.57 27.53
C VAL A 295 7.15 -5.23 26.70
N ASN A 296 7.75 -6.31 27.22
CA ASN A 296 8.76 -7.09 26.50
C ASN A 296 8.16 -7.80 25.28
N ALA A 297 6.95 -8.34 25.41
CA ALA A 297 6.22 -8.94 24.30
C ALA A 297 5.94 -7.92 23.18
N MET A 298 5.44 -6.73 23.52
CA MET A 298 5.22 -5.63 22.58
C MET A 298 6.52 -5.27 21.85
N THR A 299 7.61 -5.08 22.60
CA THR A 299 8.93 -4.73 22.06
C THR A 299 9.43 -5.79 21.08
N ALA A 300 9.37 -7.06 21.47
CA ALA A 300 9.84 -8.17 20.67
C ALA A 300 9.04 -8.34 19.37
N ILE A 301 7.71 -8.15 19.43
CA ILE A 301 6.83 -8.24 18.26
C ILE A 301 7.05 -7.05 17.31
N CYS A 302 7.11 -5.83 17.84
CA CYS A 302 7.42 -4.65 17.04
C CYS A 302 8.76 -4.80 16.30
N LYS A 303 9.78 -5.37 16.96
CA LYS A 303 11.07 -5.71 16.33
C LYS A 303 10.95 -6.83 15.29
N ARG A 304 10.21 -7.90 15.59
CA ARG A 304 9.96 -9.03 14.69
C ARG A 304 9.27 -8.63 13.38
N LEU A 305 8.38 -7.64 13.47
CA LEU A 305 7.66 -7.06 12.33
C LEU A 305 8.40 -5.91 11.66
N ALA A 306 9.60 -5.54 12.16
CA ALA A 306 10.39 -4.42 11.68
C ALA A 306 9.59 -3.10 11.61
N LEU A 307 8.80 -2.82 12.65
CA LEU A 307 8.02 -1.59 12.74
C LEU A 307 8.94 -0.37 12.91
N PRO A 308 8.50 0.85 12.54
CA PRO A 308 9.31 2.06 12.68
C PRO A 308 9.74 2.31 14.13
N LYS A 309 11.03 2.11 14.43
CA LYS A 309 11.60 2.09 15.79
C LYS A 309 11.12 3.26 16.66
N LYS A 310 11.21 4.50 16.16
CA LYS A 310 10.88 5.70 16.95
C LYS A 310 9.42 5.71 17.40
N ALA A 311 8.48 5.50 16.47
CA ALA A 311 7.06 5.46 16.77
C ALA A 311 6.67 4.22 17.59
N ALA A 312 7.33 3.07 17.35
CA ALA A 312 7.12 1.87 18.13
C ALA A 312 7.54 2.06 19.60
N MET A 313 8.71 2.66 19.86
CA MET A 313 9.17 2.95 21.22
C MET A 313 8.22 3.91 21.93
N GLU A 314 7.76 4.98 21.27
CA GLU A 314 6.80 5.92 21.85
C GLU A 314 5.47 5.23 22.21
N ALA A 315 4.96 4.33 21.36
CA ALA A 315 3.78 3.52 21.68
C ALA A 315 4.03 2.52 22.84
N ILE A 316 5.23 1.95 22.94
CA ILE A 316 5.63 1.06 24.04
C ILE A 316 5.69 1.83 25.36
N ASP A 317 6.29 3.02 25.37
CA ASP A 317 6.39 3.87 26.56
C ASP A 317 4.98 4.27 27.04
N MET A 318 4.08 4.65 26.12
CA MET A 318 2.68 4.95 26.45
C MET A 318 1.94 3.74 27.02
N PHE A 319 2.20 2.56 26.48
CA PHE A 319 1.60 1.32 26.97
C PHE A 319 2.11 0.96 28.36
N GLU A 320 3.43 1.00 28.58
CA GLU A 320 4.07 0.76 29.88
C GLU A 320 3.54 1.72 30.95
N MET A 321 3.39 3.01 30.62
CA MET A 321 2.78 3.99 31.54
C MET A 321 1.32 3.67 31.88
N ALA A 322 0.56 3.06 30.96
CA ALA A 322 -0.85 2.75 31.15
C ALA A 322 -1.07 1.49 32.00
N ILE A 323 -0.20 0.49 31.87
CA ILE A 323 -0.32 -0.79 32.59
C ILE A 323 0.55 -0.88 33.85
N GLY A 324 1.59 -0.06 33.98
CA GLY A 324 2.55 -0.16 35.07
C GLY A 324 3.29 -1.51 35.09
N GLU A 325 3.32 -2.17 36.24
CA GLU A 325 3.91 -3.50 36.42
C GLU A 325 2.88 -4.65 36.24
N ASP A 326 1.65 -4.33 35.83
CA ASP A 326 0.60 -5.32 35.67
C ASP A 326 0.82 -6.21 34.45
N SER A 327 0.32 -7.44 34.55
CA SER A 327 0.19 -8.34 33.41
C SER A 327 -0.91 -7.85 32.44
N ALA A 328 -0.83 -8.27 31.19
CA ALA A 328 -1.83 -7.92 30.19
C ALA A 328 -2.12 -9.09 29.25
N THR A 329 -3.16 -8.96 28.44
CA THR A 329 -3.45 -9.95 27.40
C THR A 329 -2.72 -9.59 26.10
N ALA A 330 -2.50 -10.58 25.23
CA ALA A 330 -2.03 -10.32 23.86
C ALA A 330 -2.97 -9.36 23.10
N HIS A 331 -4.26 -9.35 23.45
CA HIS A 331 -5.23 -8.41 22.89
C HIS A 331 -4.89 -6.96 23.27
N ASP A 332 -4.58 -6.70 24.54
CA ASP A 332 -4.21 -5.36 25.02
C ASP A 332 -2.97 -4.85 24.29
N VAL A 333 -1.94 -5.69 24.18
CA VAL A 333 -0.72 -5.34 23.44
C VAL A 333 -1.01 -5.08 21.97
N PHE A 334 -1.81 -5.93 21.31
CA PHE A 334 -2.19 -5.76 19.91
C PHE A 334 -2.97 -4.46 19.67
N VAL A 335 -3.86 -4.07 20.59
CA VAL A 335 -4.59 -2.80 20.53
C VAL A 335 -3.67 -1.62 20.80
N ALA A 336 -2.75 -1.72 21.76
CA ALA A 336 -1.77 -0.66 22.05
C ALA A 336 -0.82 -0.39 20.87
N MET A 337 -0.46 -1.43 20.11
CA MET A 337 0.32 -1.26 18.88
C MET A 337 -0.38 -0.36 17.84
N GLN A 338 -1.70 -0.18 17.90
CA GLN A 338 -2.44 0.67 16.96
C GLN A 338 -2.19 2.17 17.16
N GLU A 339 -1.49 2.57 18.23
CA GLU A 339 -0.98 3.94 18.40
C GLU A 339 0.17 4.26 17.44
N ILE A 340 0.92 3.25 16.97
CA ILE A 340 2.06 3.45 16.04
C ILE A 340 1.66 4.19 14.75
N PRO A 341 0.61 3.77 14.00
CA PRO A 341 0.18 4.51 12.81
C PRO A 341 -0.34 5.91 13.15
N PHE A 342 -0.94 6.13 14.32
CA PHE A 342 -1.38 7.46 14.77
C PHE A 342 -0.19 8.41 14.96
N ILE A 343 0.83 7.98 15.70
CA ILE A 343 2.08 8.72 15.91
C ILE A 343 2.73 9.07 14.57
N LEU A 344 2.78 8.12 13.63
CA LEU A 344 3.38 8.36 12.31
C LEU A 344 2.58 9.37 11.49
N LYS A 345 1.25 9.36 11.59
CA LYS A 345 0.39 10.33 10.92
C LYS A 345 0.62 11.74 11.45
N THR A 346 0.67 11.91 12.78
CA THR A 346 0.92 13.23 13.38
C THR A 346 2.31 13.78 13.02
N GLN A 347 3.26 12.89 12.71
CA GLN A 347 4.59 13.22 12.18
C GLN A 347 4.62 13.46 10.66
N GLY A 348 3.47 13.46 9.96
CA GLY A 348 3.37 13.76 8.53
C GLY A 348 3.76 12.60 7.61
N THR A 349 3.72 11.36 8.10
CA THR A 349 4.00 10.19 7.26
C THR A 349 2.96 10.08 6.12
N PRO A 350 3.38 9.84 4.85
CA PRO A 350 2.48 9.63 3.73
C PRO A 350 1.49 8.49 3.96
N GLU A 351 0.26 8.66 3.48
CA GLU A 351 -0.82 7.69 3.68
C GLU A 351 -0.46 6.30 3.12
N SER A 352 0.17 6.23 1.95
CA SER A 352 0.64 4.97 1.35
C SER A 352 1.56 4.17 2.26
N LYS A 353 2.43 4.83 3.04
CA LYS A 353 3.29 4.17 4.02
C LYS A 353 2.50 3.68 5.25
N LEU A 354 1.49 4.43 5.67
CA LEU A 354 0.61 4.03 6.78
C LEU A 354 -0.23 2.81 6.40
N LEU A 355 -0.76 2.76 5.18
CA LEU A 355 -1.50 1.61 4.67
C LEU A 355 -0.64 0.34 4.70
N ALA A 356 0.58 0.40 4.14
CA ALA A 356 1.51 -0.73 4.15
C ALA A 356 1.91 -1.16 5.57
N LEU A 357 2.06 -0.21 6.50
CA LEU A 357 2.35 -0.49 7.89
C LEU A 357 1.20 -1.26 8.56
N GLN A 358 -0.05 -0.82 8.38
CA GLN A 358 -1.22 -1.48 8.95
C GLN A 358 -1.37 -2.92 8.44
N GLU A 359 -1.13 -3.14 7.14
CA GLU A 359 -1.09 -4.49 6.55
C GLU A 359 -0.01 -5.37 7.22
N ASN A 360 1.18 -4.84 7.46
CA ASN A 360 2.25 -5.59 8.11
C ASN A 360 1.95 -5.88 9.60
N MET A 361 1.31 -4.94 10.30
CA MET A 361 0.91 -5.10 11.71
C MET A 361 -0.13 -6.20 11.89
N ALA A 362 -1.04 -6.40 10.93
CA ALA A 362 -2.05 -7.46 10.98
C ALA A 362 -1.46 -8.87 11.15
N ARG A 363 -0.20 -9.08 10.72
CA ARG A 363 0.52 -10.35 10.88
C ARG A 363 0.68 -10.77 12.35
N ALA A 364 0.64 -9.81 13.29
CA ALA A 364 0.67 -10.07 14.72
C ALA A 364 -0.46 -11.01 15.19
N LEU A 365 -1.60 -11.03 14.50
CA LEU A 365 -2.74 -11.90 14.83
C LEU A 365 -2.44 -13.39 14.68
N THR A 366 -1.37 -13.75 13.97
CA THR A 366 -0.96 -15.13 13.71
C THR A 366 0.31 -15.54 14.45
N LEU A 367 0.91 -14.63 15.22
CA LEU A 367 2.10 -14.93 16.00
C LEU A 367 1.76 -15.79 17.22
N LYS A 368 2.70 -16.65 17.61
CA LYS A 368 2.66 -17.34 18.90
C LYS A 368 3.14 -16.38 19.98
N TRP A 369 2.23 -15.57 20.51
CA TRP A 369 2.54 -14.47 21.44
C TRP A 369 3.40 -14.87 22.63
N ARG A 370 3.16 -16.05 23.22
CA ARG A 370 3.95 -16.58 24.35
C ARG A 370 5.44 -16.78 24.02
N ASP A 371 5.80 -16.97 22.76
CA ASP A 371 7.21 -17.09 22.35
C ASP A 371 7.96 -15.75 22.44
N TYR A 372 7.25 -14.65 22.63
CA TYR A 372 7.78 -13.29 22.73
C TYR A 372 7.68 -12.70 24.16
N ASP A 373 7.10 -13.44 25.10
CA ASP A 373 6.87 -13.01 26.48
C ASP A 373 8.08 -13.28 27.37
N TYR A 374 9.12 -12.46 27.23
CA TYR A 374 10.40 -12.68 27.89
C TYR A 374 10.48 -12.02 29.27
N ALA A 375 10.93 -12.77 30.28
CA ALA A 375 11.23 -12.22 31.61
C ALA A 375 12.45 -11.28 31.63
N ARG A 376 13.37 -11.45 30.68
CA ARG A 376 14.52 -10.55 30.51
C ARG A 376 14.15 -9.38 29.61
N GLU A 377 14.72 -8.23 29.90
CA GLU A 377 14.62 -7.03 29.08
C GLU A 377 14.92 -7.32 27.61
N VAL A 378 14.01 -6.91 26.72
CA VAL A 378 14.19 -7.01 25.28
C VAL A 378 14.74 -5.70 24.74
N LYS A 379 15.98 -5.74 24.22
CA LYS A 379 16.59 -4.56 23.59
C LYS A 379 16.23 -4.46 22.11
N TRP A 380 15.91 -3.23 21.67
CA TRP A 380 15.63 -2.92 20.26
C TRP A 380 16.86 -2.85 19.38
#